data_AF-A0A927AW16-F1
#
_entry.id   AF-A0A927AW16-F1
#
_cell.length_a   1.000
_cell.length_b   1.000
_cell.length_c   1.000
_cell.angle_alpha   90.00
_cell.angle_beta   90.00
_cell.angle_gamma   90.00
#
_symmetry.space_group_name_H-M   'P 1'
#
loop_
_entity.id
_entity.type
_entity.pdbx_description
1 polymer ?
#
loop_
_entity_poly.entity_id
_entity_poly.type
_entity_poly.pdbx_seq_one_letter_code
_entity_poly.pdbx_strand_id
1 'polypeptide(L)'
;MNQDRSFLKIAAIAGFVTAVTTFLLWLLPKFYAPPATFDEGILLHKNSAYLAKQWVNFLHIPFALLAYFGLTVLLVKRQAVKAIFGMLWFGIWGAVEMSGVAIILFSVNYNWRTTYETADMAQKVALRTNIEGFYSVWDSLFFVLLIAFLLGTLFFGWATWRSKGLEKILSYLFWMAVPLTLLIILDNYANQSWAGQLTKAVYPILQPVSRFILGLFLWKQSTRIEKEPSKEFVTIS
;
A
#
# COMPACT_ATOMS: atom_id res chain seq x y z
N MET A 1 23.09 13.21 13.99
CA MET A 1 22.50 12.08 14.76
C MET A 1 21.05 12.33 15.21
N ASN A 2 20.66 13.51 15.71
CA ASN A 2 19.27 13.74 16.18
C ASN A 2 18.19 13.74 15.07
N GLN A 3 18.55 14.14 13.84
CA GLN A 3 17.60 14.16 12.71
C GLN A 3 17.20 12.75 12.26
N ASP A 4 18.16 11.83 12.12
CA ASP A 4 17.92 10.42 11.77
C ASP A 4 16.97 9.74 12.76
N ARG A 5 17.14 10.02 14.06
CA ARG A 5 16.28 9.48 15.12
C ARG A 5 14.82 9.92 14.97
N SER A 6 14.61 11.23 14.84
CA SER A 6 13.26 11.81 14.76
C SER A 6 12.53 11.31 13.53
N PHE A 7 13.25 11.25 12.40
CA PHE A 7 12.73 10.70 11.16
C PHE A 7 12.31 9.23 11.29
N LEU A 8 13.14 8.36 11.89
CA LEU A 8 12.79 6.95 12.07
C LEU A 8 11.60 6.73 13.01
N LYS A 9 11.41 7.60 14.02
CA LYS A 9 10.19 7.56 14.86
C LYS A 9 8.94 7.90 14.06
N ILE A 10 9.00 8.93 13.21
CA ILE A 10 7.89 9.29 12.32
C ILE A 10 7.59 8.13 11.36
N ALA A 11 8.62 7.55 10.73
CA ALA A 11 8.46 6.39 9.85
C ALA A 11 7.89 5.17 10.58
N ALA A 12 8.25 4.95 11.84
CA ALA A 12 7.68 3.89 12.67
C ALA A 12 6.19 4.12 12.97
N ILE A 13 5.81 5.35 13.32
CA ILE A 13 4.39 5.74 13.50
C ILE A 13 3.62 5.51 12.21
N ALA A 14 4.17 5.91 11.06
CA ALA A 14 3.59 5.63 9.76
C ALA A 14 3.44 4.12 9.50
N GLY A 15 4.40 3.30 9.94
CA GLY A 15 4.31 1.83 9.93
C GLY A 15 3.12 1.30 10.75
N PHE A 16 2.86 1.84 11.94
CA PHE A 16 1.70 1.46 12.75
C PHE A 16 0.37 1.93 12.13
N VAL A 17 0.31 3.18 11.66
CA VAL A 17 -0.88 3.72 10.97
C VAL A 17 -1.19 2.90 9.71
N THR A 18 -0.16 2.45 8.99
CA THR A 18 -0.36 1.60 7.81
C THR A 18 -0.87 0.22 8.15
N ALA A 19 -0.45 -0.38 9.27
CA ALA A 19 -1.04 -1.63 9.75
C ALA A 19 -2.54 -1.50 10.02
N VAL A 20 -2.95 -0.43 10.71
CA VAL A 20 -4.36 -0.14 11.01
C VAL A 20 -5.14 0.11 9.72
N THR A 21 -4.63 0.95 8.83
CA THR A 21 -5.32 1.27 7.57
C THR A 21 -5.39 0.08 6.62
N THR A 22 -4.36 -0.77 6.52
CA THR A 22 -4.44 -2.04 5.78
C THR A 22 -5.53 -2.95 6.33
N PHE A 23 -5.64 -3.06 7.66
CA PHE A 23 -6.71 -3.86 8.28
C PHE A 23 -8.09 -3.28 7.96
N LEU A 24 -8.25 -1.95 8.04
CA LEU A 24 -9.50 -1.28 7.67
C LEU A 24 -9.85 -1.45 6.20
N LEU A 25 -8.88 -1.47 5.27
CA LEU A 25 -9.12 -1.74 3.85
C LEU A 25 -9.70 -3.12 3.60
N TRP A 26 -9.38 -4.10 4.44
CA TRP A 26 -10.01 -5.42 4.41
C TRP A 26 -11.38 -5.44 5.10
N LEU A 27 -11.51 -4.73 6.23
CA LEU A 27 -12.71 -4.76 7.05
C LEU A 27 -13.87 -3.98 6.42
N LEU A 28 -13.63 -2.78 5.90
CA LEU A 28 -14.67 -1.88 5.40
C LEU A 28 -15.53 -2.48 4.26
N PRO A 29 -14.96 -3.22 3.29
CA PRO A 29 -15.74 -3.97 2.31
C PRO A 29 -16.74 -4.98 2.86
N LYS A 30 -16.69 -5.34 4.16
CA LYS A 30 -17.68 -6.22 4.80
C LYS A 30 -18.98 -5.50 5.17
N PHE A 31 -18.99 -4.16 5.16
CA PHE A 31 -20.15 -3.35 5.53
C PHE A 31 -20.96 -2.85 4.32
N TYR A 32 -20.62 -3.28 3.11
CA TYR A 32 -21.41 -3.01 1.92
C TYR A 32 -21.31 -4.17 0.93
N ALA A 33 -22.39 -4.42 0.17
CA ALA A 33 -22.39 -5.43 -0.87
C ALA A 33 -21.64 -4.92 -2.11
N PRO A 34 -20.87 -5.78 -2.81
CA PRO A 34 -20.36 -5.43 -4.14
C PRO A 34 -21.55 -5.20 -5.08
N PRO A 35 -21.53 -4.15 -5.92
CA PRO A 35 -22.63 -3.89 -6.86
C PRO A 35 -22.71 -5.01 -7.90
N ALA A 36 -23.91 -5.55 -8.11
CA ALA A 36 -24.20 -6.56 -9.12
C ALA A 36 -24.55 -5.93 -10.48
N THR A 37 -24.99 -4.66 -10.49
CA THR A 37 -25.39 -3.92 -11.70
C THR A 37 -24.72 -2.55 -11.78
N PHE A 38 -24.74 -1.96 -12.96
CA PHE A 38 -24.27 -0.58 -13.16
C PHE A 38 -25.02 0.41 -12.27
N ASP A 39 -26.35 0.29 -12.18
CA ASP A 39 -27.19 1.20 -11.39
C ASP A 39 -26.90 1.08 -9.89
N GLU A 40 -26.69 -0.13 -9.37
CA GLU A 40 -26.18 -0.33 -8.01
C GLU A 40 -24.79 0.31 -7.83
N GLY A 41 -23.94 0.20 -8.86
CA GLY A 41 -22.64 0.84 -8.92
C GLY A 41 -22.72 2.37 -8.83
N ILE A 42 -23.74 3.00 -9.41
CA ILE A 42 -23.98 4.45 -9.28
C ILE A 42 -24.24 4.82 -7.83
N LEU A 43 -25.04 4.04 -7.10
CA LEU A 43 -25.44 4.33 -5.72
C LEU A 43 -24.28 4.23 -4.70
N LEU A 44 -23.12 3.69 -5.07
CA LEU A 44 -21.96 3.61 -4.18
C LEU A 44 -21.50 4.96 -3.63
N HIS A 45 -21.71 6.05 -4.36
CA HIS A 45 -21.35 7.40 -3.87
C HIS A 45 -22.19 7.84 -2.65
N LYS A 46 -23.31 7.17 -2.35
CA LYS A 46 -24.13 7.38 -1.15
C LYS A 46 -23.78 6.45 -0.01
N ASN A 47 -22.95 5.43 -0.24
CA ASN A 47 -22.58 4.45 0.77
C ASN A 47 -21.38 4.95 1.60
N SER A 48 -21.61 5.25 2.87
CA SER A 48 -20.59 5.80 3.77
C SER A 48 -19.42 4.85 4.03
N ALA A 49 -19.65 3.54 4.16
CA ALA A 49 -18.61 2.55 4.37
C ALA A 49 -17.69 2.42 3.13
N TYR A 50 -18.26 2.44 1.93
CA TYR A 50 -17.52 2.48 0.68
C TYR A 50 -16.67 3.75 0.57
N LEU A 51 -17.24 4.93 0.83
CA LEU A 51 -16.49 6.19 0.80
C LEU A 51 -15.37 6.23 1.85
N ALA A 52 -15.65 5.76 3.07
CA ALA A 52 -14.65 5.62 4.12
C ALA A 52 -13.49 4.73 3.67
N LYS A 53 -13.78 3.61 2.99
CA LYS A 53 -12.75 2.73 2.43
C LYS A 53 -11.86 3.45 1.41
N GLN A 54 -12.43 4.30 0.57
CA GLN A 54 -11.63 5.07 -0.40
C GLN A 54 -10.74 6.10 0.27
N TRP A 55 -11.26 6.83 1.27
CA TRP A 55 -10.45 7.77 2.06
C TRP A 55 -9.34 7.08 2.85
N VAL A 56 -9.64 5.95 3.48
CA VAL A 56 -8.63 5.12 4.15
C VAL A 56 -7.57 4.69 3.14
N ASN A 57 -7.94 4.30 1.92
CA ASN A 57 -6.95 3.92 0.90
C ASN A 57 -6.06 5.09 0.51
N PHE A 58 -6.67 6.26 0.28
CA PHE A 58 -5.94 7.47 -0.09
C PHE A 58 -4.92 7.88 0.97
N LEU A 59 -5.31 7.83 2.25
CA LEU A 59 -4.43 8.18 3.37
C LEU A 59 -3.39 7.09 3.68
N HIS A 60 -3.71 5.81 3.43
CA HIS A 60 -2.81 4.69 3.65
C HIS A 60 -1.48 4.85 2.90
N ILE A 61 -1.56 5.25 1.63
CA ILE A 61 -0.43 5.27 0.69
C ILE A 61 0.74 6.16 1.15
N PRO A 62 0.57 7.44 1.49
CA PRO A 62 1.70 8.27 1.95
C PRO A 62 2.34 7.74 3.24
N PHE A 63 1.56 7.21 4.18
CA PHE A 63 2.13 6.58 5.37
C PHE A 63 2.92 5.30 5.02
N ALA A 64 2.44 4.51 4.06
CA ALA A 64 3.11 3.30 3.60
C ALA A 64 4.46 3.64 2.98
N LEU A 65 4.48 4.64 2.08
CA LEU A 65 5.70 5.14 1.45
C LEU A 65 6.69 5.69 2.48
N LEU A 66 6.22 6.43 3.48
CA LEU A 66 7.07 6.98 4.53
C LEU A 66 7.73 5.87 5.39
N ALA A 67 6.99 4.82 5.73
CA ALA A 67 7.53 3.67 6.44
C ALA A 67 8.59 2.92 5.60
N TYR A 68 8.31 2.69 4.31
CA TYR A 68 9.27 2.07 3.40
C TYR A 68 10.50 2.95 3.15
N PHE A 69 10.34 4.26 3.10
CA PHE A 69 11.45 5.19 2.99
C PHE A 69 12.34 5.13 4.25
N GLY A 70 11.75 5.02 5.43
CA GLY A 70 12.47 4.76 6.68
C GLY A 70 13.31 3.47 6.63
N LEU A 71 12.74 2.39 6.08
CA LEU A 71 13.46 1.13 5.87
C LEU A 71 14.62 1.30 4.88
N THR A 72 14.39 2.03 3.79
CA THR A 72 15.42 2.32 2.77
C THR A 72 16.62 3.04 3.37
N VAL A 73 16.40 4.10 4.15
CA VAL A 73 17.50 4.86 4.81
C VAL A 73 18.39 3.94 5.64
N LEU A 74 17.81 2.97 6.35
CA LEU A 74 18.57 1.99 7.13
C LEU A 74 19.32 0.97 6.27
N LEU A 75 18.72 0.54 5.16
CA LEU A 75 19.28 -0.47 4.27
C LEU A 75 20.37 0.08 3.35
N VAL A 76 20.32 1.36 2.96
CA VAL A 76 21.25 1.95 1.99
C VAL A 76 22.71 1.83 2.41
N LYS A 77 22.98 1.90 3.73
CA LYS A 77 24.34 1.74 4.28
C LYS A 77 24.96 0.36 4.03
N ARG A 78 24.14 -0.67 3.77
CA ARG A 78 24.61 -2.07 3.60
C ARG A 78 24.26 -2.71 2.26
N GLN A 79 23.18 -2.26 1.61
CA GLN A 79 22.62 -2.83 0.38
C GLN A 79 21.99 -1.73 -0.49
N ALA A 80 22.72 -0.65 -0.78
CA ALA A 80 22.24 0.55 -1.48
C ALA A 80 21.38 0.26 -2.71
N VAL A 81 21.91 -0.52 -3.66
CA VAL A 81 21.21 -0.83 -4.93
C VAL A 81 19.85 -1.46 -4.66
N LYS A 82 19.80 -2.55 -3.88
CA LYS A 82 18.54 -3.27 -3.59
C LYS A 82 17.55 -2.40 -2.83
N ALA A 83 18.01 -1.61 -1.87
CA ALA A 83 17.16 -0.71 -1.10
C ALA A 83 16.54 0.38 -1.97
N ILE A 84 17.35 1.03 -2.83
CA ILE A 84 16.89 2.08 -3.73
C ILE A 84 15.90 1.52 -4.75
N PHE A 85 16.21 0.37 -5.38
CA PHE A 85 15.28 -0.26 -6.31
C PHE A 85 13.97 -0.68 -5.64
N GLY A 86 14.03 -1.23 -4.41
CA GLY A 86 12.81 -1.53 -3.63
C GLY A 86 11.96 -0.30 -3.40
N MET A 87 12.56 0.82 -3.00
CA MET A 87 11.85 2.09 -2.81
C MET A 87 11.29 2.65 -4.11
N LEU A 88 12.04 2.59 -5.22
CA LEU A 88 11.61 3.08 -6.52
C LEU A 88 10.32 2.38 -6.97
N TRP A 89 10.29 1.05 -6.87
CA TRP A 89 9.11 0.26 -7.20
C TRP A 89 7.93 0.55 -6.27
N PHE A 90 8.16 0.74 -4.97
CA PHE A 90 7.10 1.22 -4.08
C PHE A 90 6.63 2.64 -4.41
N GLY A 91 7.51 3.51 -4.88
CA GLY A 91 7.15 4.83 -5.39
C GLY A 91 6.18 4.75 -6.58
N ILE A 92 6.46 3.86 -7.54
CA ILE A 92 5.57 3.58 -8.68
C ILE A 92 4.23 3.03 -8.18
N TRP A 93 4.25 2.04 -7.28
CA TRP A 93 3.04 1.49 -6.65
C TRP A 93 2.19 2.59 -6.02
N GLY A 94 2.79 3.44 -5.19
CA GLY A 94 2.09 4.50 -4.49
C GLY A 94 1.55 5.58 -5.44
N ALA A 95 2.31 5.95 -6.48
CA ALA A 95 1.85 6.92 -7.47
C ALA A 95 0.63 6.42 -8.25
N VAL A 96 0.66 5.17 -8.71
CA VAL A 96 -0.46 4.54 -9.42
C VAL A 96 -1.67 4.42 -8.51
N GLU A 97 -1.49 3.92 -7.28
CA GLU A 97 -2.60 3.73 -6.35
C GLU A 97 -3.25 5.06 -5.95
N MET A 98 -2.43 6.06 -5.61
CA MET A 98 -2.93 7.35 -5.15
C MET A 98 -3.68 8.09 -6.27
N SER A 99 -3.17 8.01 -7.51
CA SER A 99 -3.83 8.61 -8.66
C SER A 99 -5.19 7.97 -8.93
N GLY A 100 -5.27 6.64 -8.92
CA GLY A 100 -6.54 5.94 -9.13
C GLY A 100 -7.56 6.21 -8.05
N VAL A 101 -7.16 6.18 -6.78
CA VAL A 101 -8.05 6.47 -5.66
C VAL A 101 -8.51 7.93 -5.68
N ALA A 102 -7.63 8.88 -6.05
CA ALA A 102 -8.03 10.27 -6.22
C ALA A 102 -9.11 10.44 -7.31
N ILE A 103 -8.94 9.79 -8.47
CA ILE A 103 -9.94 9.82 -9.55
C ILE A 103 -11.25 9.17 -9.06
N ILE A 104 -11.18 8.06 -8.31
CA ILE A 104 -12.36 7.43 -7.72
C ILE A 104 -13.10 8.40 -6.77
N LEU A 105 -12.39 9.08 -5.89
CA LEU A 105 -13.00 10.00 -4.92
C LEU A 105 -13.65 11.20 -5.61
N PHE A 106 -12.90 11.90 -6.47
CA PHE A 106 -13.32 13.21 -6.97
C PHE A 106 -14.05 13.14 -8.31
N SER A 107 -13.53 12.37 -9.27
CA SER A 107 -14.16 12.27 -10.59
C SER A 107 -15.31 11.28 -10.57
N VAL A 108 -15.09 10.03 -10.12
CA VAL A 108 -16.12 8.98 -10.19
C VAL A 108 -17.23 9.24 -9.19
N ASN A 109 -16.92 9.41 -7.90
CA ASN A 109 -17.95 9.51 -6.87
C ASN A 109 -18.57 10.91 -6.77
N TYR A 110 -17.75 11.93 -6.54
CA TYR A 110 -18.26 13.27 -6.30
C TYR A 110 -18.87 13.91 -7.55
N ASN A 111 -18.28 13.70 -8.73
CA ASN A 111 -18.77 14.32 -9.97
C ASN A 111 -19.69 13.38 -10.77
N TRP A 112 -19.15 12.30 -11.34
CA TRP A 112 -19.86 11.52 -12.36
C TRP A 112 -21.08 10.77 -11.81
N ARG A 113 -20.94 10.06 -10.69
CA ARG A 113 -22.05 9.30 -10.09
C ARG A 113 -23.16 10.20 -9.56
N THR A 114 -22.80 11.30 -8.89
CA THR A 114 -23.80 12.27 -8.41
C THR A 114 -24.53 12.94 -9.58
N THR A 115 -23.82 13.34 -10.64
CA THR A 115 -24.44 13.96 -11.82
C THR A 115 -25.32 12.99 -12.59
N TYR A 116 -24.94 11.70 -12.65
CA TYR A 116 -25.69 10.68 -13.39
C TYR A 116 -27.16 10.57 -12.95
N GLU A 117 -27.46 10.79 -11.67
CA GLU A 117 -28.83 10.65 -11.15
C GLU A 117 -29.81 11.69 -11.71
N THR A 118 -29.34 12.92 -11.94
CA THR A 118 -30.15 14.05 -12.42
C THR A 118 -29.93 14.37 -13.90
N ALA A 119 -28.98 13.68 -14.54
CA ALA A 119 -28.61 13.88 -15.92
C ALA A 119 -29.73 13.47 -16.90
N ASP A 120 -29.80 14.16 -18.04
CA ASP A 120 -30.61 13.74 -19.17
C ASP A 120 -30.04 12.47 -19.84
N MET A 121 -30.76 11.93 -20.82
CA MET A 121 -30.34 10.67 -21.47
C MET A 121 -29.01 10.79 -22.22
N ALA A 122 -28.74 11.91 -22.87
CA ALA A 122 -27.49 12.10 -23.60
C ALA A 122 -26.29 12.17 -22.64
N GLN A 123 -26.45 12.90 -21.54
CA GLN A 123 -25.46 13.00 -20.47
C GLN A 123 -25.24 11.66 -19.75
N LYS A 124 -26.30 10.88 -19.49
CA LYS A 124 -26.19 9.55 -18.88
C LYS A 124 -25.34 8.60 -19.72
N VAL A 125 -25.53 8.60 -21.05
CA VAL A 125 -24.70 7.79 -21.95
C VAL A 125 -23.22 8.18 -21.83
N ALA A 126 -22.91 9.48 -21.90
CA ALA A 126 -21.54 9.97 -21.77
C ALA A 126 -20.90 9.63 -20.41
N LEU A 127 -21.64 9.84 -19.31
CA LEU A 127 -21.17 9.53 -17.95
C LEU A 127 -20.96 8.03 -17.75
N ARG A 128 -21.84 7.19 -18.30
CA ARG A 128 -21.66 5.73 -18.28
C ARG A 128 -20.38 5.32 -18.99
N THR A 129 -20.16 5.83 -20.20
CA THR A 129 -18.90 5.59 -20.95
C THR A 129 -17.67 6.01 -20.15
N ASN A 130 -17.72 7.16 -19.47
CA ASN A 130 -16.61 7.63 -18.63
C ASN A 130 -16.36 6.71 -17.43
N ILE A 131 -17.42 6.28 -16.72
CA ILE A 131 -17.32 5.42 -15.54
C ILE A 131 -16.79 4.03 -15.94
N GLU A 132 -17.40 3.39 -16.92
CA GLU A 132 -16.98 2.06 -17.40
C GLU A 132 -15.56 2.12 -18.00
N GLY A 133 -15.27 3.12 -18.83
CA GLY A 133 -13.94 3.33 -19.41
C GLY A 133 -12.86 3.56 -18.35
N PHE A 134 -13.15 4.34 -17.30
CA PHE A 134 -12.23 4.50 -16.17
C PHE A 134 -11.91 3.15 -15.50
N TYR A 135 -12.92 2.30 -15.25
CA TYR A 135 -12.68 1.01 -14.62
C TYR A 135 -11.83 0.07 -15.49
N SER A 136 -11.96 0.09 -16.81
CA SER A 136 -11.08 -0.65 -17.73
C SER A 136 -9.63 -0.14 -17.68
N VAL A 137 -9.43 1.18 -17.66
CA VAL A 137 -8.09 1.77 -17.51
C VAL A 137 -7.51 1.45 -16.13
N TRP A 138 -8.34 1.54 -15.10
CA TRP A 138 -7.94 1.25 -13.72
C TRP A 138 -7.52 -0.21 -13.55
N ASP A 139 -8.20 -1.16 -14.19
CA ASP A 139 -7.81 -2.57 -14.17
C ASP A 139 -6.40 -2.80 -14.77
N SER A 140 -6.08 -2.10 -15.87
CA SER A 140 -4.75 -2.14 -16.47
C SER A 140 -3.68 -1.52 -15.56
N LEU A 141 -4.01 -0.40 -14.90
CA LEU A 141 -3.14 0.22 -13.90
C LEU A 141 -2.98 -0.64 -12.65
N PHE A 142 -4.02 -1.39 -12.27
CA PHE A 142 -3.98 -2.32 -11.14
C PHE A 142 -2.97 -3.45 -11.39
N PHE A 143 -2.84 -3.94 -12.63
CA PHE A 143 -1.75 -4.85 -12.99
C PHE A 143 -0.37 -4.23 -12.77
N VAL A 144 -0.15 -2.98 -13.22
CA VAL A 144 1.11 -2.26 -12.98
C VAL A 144 1.39 -2.09 -11.48
N LEU A 145 0.36 -1.78 -10.69
CA LEU A 145 0.42 -1.70 -9.24
C LEU A 145 0.89 -3.03 -8.63
N LEU A 146 0.35 -4.16 -9.07
CA LEU A 146 0.77 -5.49 -8.58
C LEU A 146 2.22 -5.82 -8.94
N ILE A 147 2.66 -5.50 -10.16
CA ILE A 147 4.06 -5.70 -10.57
C ILE A 147 5.00 -4.81 -9.75
N ALA A 148 4.63 -3.55 -9.54
CA ALA A 148 5.41 -2.63 -8.72
C ALA A 148 5.50 -3.12 -7.26
N PHE A 149 4.40 -3.60 -6.68
CA PHE A 149 4.39 -4.20 -5.34
C PHE A 149 5.25 -5.47 -5.26
N LEU A 150 5.13 -6.37 -6.25
CA LEU A 150 5.93 -7.60 -6.36
C LEU A 150 7.44 -7.29 -6.38
N LEU A 151 7.86 -6.36 -7.23
CA LEU A 151 9.27 -6.00 -7.35
C LEU A 151 9.78 -5.26 -6.11
N GLY A 152 8.98 -4.33 -5.56
CA GLY A 152 9.32 -3.63 -4.33
C GLY A 152 9.55 -4.58 -3.15
N THR A 153 8.63 -5.53 -2.93
CA THR A 153 8.76 -6.56 -1.91
C THR A 153 9.92 -7.53 -2.17
N LEU A 154 10.14 -7.95 -3.42
CA LEU A 154 11.26 -8.80 -3.80
C LEU A 154 12.62 -8.16 -3.46
N PHE A 155 12.82 -6.90 -3.85
CA PHE A 155 14.07 -6.18 -3.60
C PHE A 155 14.32 -5.95 -2.10
N PHE A 156 13.31 -5.58 -1.31
CA PHE A 156 13.48 -5.47 0.15
C PHE A 156 13.67 -6.83 0.82
N GLY A 157 12.97 -7.87 0.38
CA GLY A 157 13.17 -9.25 0.82
C GLY A 157 14.62 -9.69 0.60
N TRP A 158 15.19 -9.37 -0.57
CA TRP A 158 16.58 -9.64 -0.88
C TRP A 158 17.56 -8.78 -0.05
N ALA A 159 17.28 -7.49 0.12
CA ALA A 159 18.13 -6.58 0.90
C ALA A 159 18.24 -6.99 2.37
N THR A 160 17.20 -7.62 2.90
CA THR A 160 17.10 -8.05 4.30
C THR A 160 17.42 -9.55 4.52
N TRP A 161 17.73 -10.32 3.47
CA TRP A 161 17.84 -11.78 3.55
C TRP A 161 18.86 -12.30 4.57
N ARG A 162 20.01 -11.64 4.68
CA ARG A 162 21.11 -12.03 5.59
C ARG A 162 21.01 -11.39 6.98
N SER A 163 19.89 -10.73 7.28
CA SER A 163 19.69 -10.04 8.55
C SER A 163 19.32 -11.00 9.70
N LYS A 164 19.27 -10.48 10.93
CA LYS A 164 18.93 -11.22 12.15
C LYS A 164 17.85 -10.49 12.96
N GLY A 165 17.15 -11.21 13.84
CA GLY A 165 16.14 -10.63 14.74
C GLY A 165 14.88 -10.14 13.98
N LEU A 166 14.33 -8.99 14.39
CA LEU A 166 13.11 -8.42 13.76
C LEU A 166 13.26 -8.18 12.25
N GLU A 167 14.45 -7.81 11.79
CA GLU A 167 14.70 -7.62 10.36
C GLU A 167 14.58 -8.92 9.57
N LYS A 168 14.93 -10.06 10.19
CA LYS A 168 14.80 -11.37 9.55
C LYS A 168 13.32 -11.77 9.41
N ILE A 169 12.50 -11.41 10.39
CA ILE A 169 11.04 -11.58 10.31
C ILE A 169 10.49 -10.74 9.16
N LEU A 170 10.91 -9.47 9.03
CA LEU A 170 10.55 -8.63 7.88
C LEU A 170 10.97 -9.25 6.55
N SER A 171 12.17 -9.82 6.47
CA SER A 171 12.64 -10.52 5.27
C SER A 171 11.70 -11.64 4.88
N TYR A 172 11.28 -12.49 5.83
CA TYR A 172 10.32 -13.56 5.54
C TYR A 172 8.96 -13.01 5.12
N LEU A 173 8.47 -11.93 5.74
CA LEU A 173 7.22 -11.29 5.35
C LEU A 173 7.27 -10.75 3.92
N PHE A 174 8.37 -10.10 3.52
CA PHE A 174 8.58 -9.66 2.14
C PHE A 174 8.64 -10.84 1.17
N TRP A 175 9.37 -11.90 1.52
CA TRP A 175 9.44 -13.11 0.69
C TRP A 175 8.11 -13.85 0.58
N MET A 176 7.25 -13.81 1.60
CA MET A 176 5.89 -14.37 1.54
C MET A 176 4.95 -13.49 0.71
N ALA A 177 5.17 -12.18 0.68
CA ALA A 177 4.37 -11.26 -0.13
C ALA A 177 4.59 -11.47 -1.63
N VAL A 178 5.77 -11.95 -2.06
CA VAL A 178 6.09 -12.26 -3.47
C VAL A 178 5.14 -13.31 -4.06
N PRO A 179 5.10 -14.58 -3.58
CA PRO A 179 4.18 -15.58 -4.11
C PRO A 179 2.72 -15.21 -3.88
N LEU A 180 2.39 -14.52 -2.78
CA LEU A 180 1.03 -14.02 -2.56
C LEU A 180 0.60 -13.06 -3.68
N THR A 181 1.48 -12.15 -4.11
CA THR A 181 1.20 -11.20 -5.19
C THR A 181 1.08 -11.93 -6.53
N LEU A 182 1.92 -12.93 -6.78
CA LEU A 182 1.78 -13.79 -7.96
C LEU A 182 0.43 -14.53 -7.98
N LEU A 183 -0.04 -15.03 -6.84
CA LEU A 183 -1.35 -15.66 -6.72
C LEU A 183 -2.48 -14.66 -7.01
N ILE A 184 -2.36 -13.40 -6.58
CA ILE A 184 -3.33 -12.34 -6.92
C ILE A 184 -3.34 -12.08 -8.42
N ILE A 185 -2.17 -12.07 -9.08
CA ILE A 185 -2.09 -11.91 -10.54
C ILE A 185 -2.75 -13.10 -11.25
N LEU A 186 -2.51 -14.33 -10.78
CA LEU A 186 -3.12 -15.54 -11.36
C LEU A 186 -4.66 -15.55 -11.20
N ASP A 187 -5.17 -15.11 -10.05
CA ASP A 187 -6.61 -14.99 -9.81
C ASP A 187 -7.26 -13.98 -10.77
N ASN A 188 -6.69 -12.76 -10.86
CA ASN A 188 -7.29 -11.67 -11.64
C ASN A 188 -7.10 -11.81 -13.16
N TYR A 189 -5.97 -12.37 -13.62
CA TYR A 189 -5.59 -12.32 -15.03
C TYR A 189 -5.39 -13.69 -15.69
N ALA A 190 -5.34 -14.78 -14.92
CA ALA A 190 -5.22 -16.15 -15.45
C ALA A 190 -6.42 -17.05 -15.11
N ASN A 191 -7.51 -16.46 -14.56
CA ASN A 191 -8.75 -17.14 -14.19
C ASN A 191 -8.54 -18.34 -13.25
N GLN A 192 -7.55 -18.26 -12.35
CA GLN A 192 -7.22 -19.33 -11.40
C GLN A 192 -7.92 -19.12 -10.06
N SER A 193 -9.19 -19.52 -9.97
CA SER A 193 -10.05 -19.24 -8.79
C SER A 193 -9.55 -19.84 -7.46
N TRP A 194 -8.77 -20.92 -7.49
CA TRP A 194 -8.13 -21.50 -6.30
C TRP A 194 -7.12 -20.53 -5.67
N ALA A 195 -6.44 -19.72 -6.49
CA ALA A 195 -5.51 -18.69 -6.03
C ALA A 195 -6.26 -17.58 -5.28
N GLY A 196 -7.45 -17.19 -5.77
CA GLY A 196 -8.33 -16.23 -5.11
C GLY A 196 -8.79 -16.68 -3.71
N GLN A 197 -9.06 -17.96 -3.50
CA GLN A 197 -9.44 -18.47 -2.18
C GLN A 197 -8.29 -18.38 -1.18
N LEU A 198 -7.08 -18.78 -1.60
CA LEU A 198 -5.89 -18.74 -0.76
C LEU A 198 -5.52 -17.29 -0.41
N THR A 199 -5.56 -16.38 -1.39
CA THR A 199 -5.25 -14.95 -1.16
C THR A 199 -6.25 -14.32 -0.17
N LYS A 200 -7.55 -14.60 -0.30
CA LYS A 200 -8.59 -14.12 0.63
C LYS A 200 -8.37 -14.57 2.08
N ALA A 201 -7.79 -15.74 2.30
CA ALA A 201 -7.50 -16.26 3.64
C ALA A 201 -6.22 -15.64 4.24
N VAL A 202 -5.16 -15.50 3.44
CA VAL A 202 -3.83 -15.09 3.93
C VAL A 202 -3.65 -13.58 3.98
N TYR A 203 -4.12 -12.87 2.94
CA TYR A 203 -3.91 -11.43 2.77
C TYR A 203 -4.37 -10.58 3.97
N PRO A 204 -5.54 -10.83 4.59
CA PRO A 204 -6.05 -10.00 5.69
C PRO A 204 -5.18 -10.02 6.95
N ILE A 205 -4.37 -11.07 7.12
CA ILE A 205 -3.50 -11.24 8.28
C ILE A 205 -2.09 -10.82 7.92
N LEU A 206 -1.56 -11.33 6.81
CA LEU A 206 -0.16 -11.14 6.43
C LEU A 206 0.17 -9.65 6.24
N GLN A 207 -0.69 -8.91 5.54
CA GLN A 207 -0.39 -7.51 5.19
C GLN A 207 -0.38 -6.61 6.43
N PRO A 208 -1.44 -6.55 7.29
CA PRO A 208 -1.39 -5.74 8.51
C PRO A 208 -0.25 -6.13 9.46
N VAL A 209 -0.02 -7.43 9.66
CA VAL A 209 1.09 -7.92 10.49
C VAL A 209 2.42 -7.45 9.93
N SER A 210 2.62 -7.52 8.61
CA SER A 210 3.88 -7.07 8.01
C SER A 210 4.18 -5.59 8.26
N ARG A 211 3.15 -4.73 8.17
CA ARG A 211 3.27 -3.29 8.44
C ARG A 211 3.51 -3.02 9.92
N PHE A 212 2.86 -3.76 10.81
CA PHE A 212 3.06 -3.64 12.24
C PHE A 212 4.49 -4.02 12.64
N ILE A 213 5.01 -5.14 12.14
CA ILE A 213 6.39 -5.56 12.36
C ILE A 213 7.38 -4.53 11.78
N LEU A 214 7.06 -3.89 10.66
CA LEU A 214 7.87 -2.81 10.09
C LEU A 214 7.93 -1.60 11.04
N GLY A 215 6.77 -1.18 11.57
CA GLY A 215 6.70 -0.13 12.60
C GLY A 215 7.55 -0.46 13.83
N LEU A 216 7.43 -1.69 14.37
CA LEU A 216 8.25 -2.15 15.50
C LEU A 216 9.74 -2.15 15.19
N PHE A 217 10.12 -2.61 14.00
CA PHE A 217 11.53 -2.62 13.57
C PHE A 217 12.09 -1.19 13.52
N LEU A 218 11.40 -0.26 12.85
CA LEU A 218 11.82 1.13 12.75
C LEU A 218 11.90 1.80 14.13
N TRP A 219 10.91 1.56 14.99
CA TRP A 219 10.91 2.08 16.35
C TRP A 219 12.13 1.59 17.14
N LYS A 220 12.44 0.30 17.07
CA LYS A 220 13.61 -0.30 17.73
C LYS A 220 14.93 0.27 17.20
N GLN A 221 15.03 0.58 15.91
CA GLN A 221 16.23 1.21 15.37
C GLN A 221 16.37 2.67 15.85
N SER A 222 15.26 3.40 15.96
CA SER A 222 15.28 4.77 16.49
C SER A 222 15.78 4.86 17.93
N THR A 223 15.47 3.86 18.78
CA THR A 223 15.91 3.82 20.19
C THR A 223 17.33 3.28 20.35
N ARG A 224 17.86 2.54 19.39
CA ARG A 224 19.28 2.13 19.38
C ARG A 224 20.21 3.29 19.10
N ILE A 225 19.85 4.14 18.12
CA ILE A 225 20.61 5.35 17.80
C ILE A 225 20.71 6.30 19.00
N GLU A 226 19.72 6.30 19.89
CA GLU A 226 19.74 7.07 21.14
C GLU A 226 20.77 6.59 22.17
N LYS A 227 21.12 5.29 22.15
CA LYS A 227 21.99 4.68 23.17
C LYS A 227 23.47 4.67 22.80
N GLU A 228 23.83 4.95 21.55
CA GLU A 228 25.22 5.08 21.15
C GLU A 228 25.67 6.52 21.47
N PRO A 229 26.46 6.75 22.55
CA PRO A 229 26.98 8.08 22.82
C PRO A 229 27.77 8.53 21.60
N SER A 230 27.57 9.78 21.17
CA SER A 230 28.46 10.39 20.20
C SER A 230 29.86 10.21 20.74
N LYS A 231 30.69 9.41 20.06
CA LYS A 231 32.13 9.44 20.29
C LYS A 231 32.53 10.86 19.94
N GLU A 232 32.51 11.76 20.91
CA GLU A 232 33.13 13.06 20.79
C GLU A 232 34.56 12.76 20.36
N PHE A 233 34.93 13.30 19.21
CA PHE A 233 36.31 13.31 18.78
C PHE A 233 37.08 14.03 19.87
N VAL A 234 37.72 13.26 20.75
CA VAL A 234 38.80 13.77 21.59
C VAL A 234 39.87 14.17 20.60
N THR A 235 39.87 15.45 20.23
CA THR A 235 40.99 16.09 19.55
C THR A 235 42.14 16.03 20.53
N ILE A 236 43.04 15.05 20.32
CA ILE A 236 44.32 14.99 20.99
C ILE A 236 45.13 16.14 20.39
N SER A 237 45.23 17.24 21.15
CA SER A 237 46.13 18.37 20.90
C SER A 237 47.54 18.03 21.37
#